data_AF-A0A5J6MFE9-F1
#
_entry.id   AF-A0A5J6MFE9-F1
#
_cell.length_a   1.000
_cell.length_b   1.000
_cell.length_c   1.000
_cell.angle_alpha   90.00
_cell.angle_beta   90.00
_cell.angle_gamma   90.00
#
_symmetry.space_group_name_H-M   'P 1'
#
loop_
_entity.id
_entity.type
_entity.pdbx_description
1 polymer ?
#
loop_
_entity_poly.entity_id
_entity_poly.type
_entity_poly.pdbx_seq_one_letter_code
_entity_poly.pdbx_strand_id
1 'polypeptide(L)' 'MANITLSIRLGPLVHFEVVGDSCEEISRALHGFEHLNKTVGTMFSDLAERVYPDLEKAAEAGKPRESGESAS' A
#
# COMPACT_ATOMS: atom_id res chain seq x y z
N MET A 1 8.08 -24.57 3.32
CA MET A 1 8.89 -23.54 2.61
C MET A 1 7.97 -22.38 2.28
N ALA A 2 8.46 -21.14 2.41
CA ALA A 2 7.69 -19.97 2.02
C ALA A 2 7.70 -19.84 0.49
N ASN A 3 6.53 -19.61 -0.12
CA ASN A 3 6.40 -19.38 -1.55
C ASN A 3 6.26 -17.88 -1.82
N ILE A 4 6.90 -17.40 -2.88
CA ILE A 4 6.71 -16.03 -3.39
C ILE A 4 5.76 -16.12 -4.57
N THR A 5 4.72 -15.29 -4.55
CA THR A 5 3.78 -15.15 -5.66
C THR A 5 3.97 -13.77 -6.28
N LEU A 6 4.41 -13.72 -7.53
CA LEU A 6 4.58 -12.50 -8.30
C LEU A 6 3.41 -12.37 -9.29
N SER A 7 2.53 -11.42 -9.04
CA SER A 7 1.41 -11.10 -9.92
C SER A 7 1.78 -9.93 -10.84
N ILE A 8 1.82 -10.17 -12.15
CA ILE A 8 2.11 -9.16 -13.16
C ILE A 8 0.84 -8.87 -13.96
N ARG A 9 0.48 -7.58 -14.07
CA ARG A 9 -0.56 -7.09 -14.98
C ARG A 9 0.08 -6.26 -16.09
N LEU A 10 -0.10 -6.69 -17.32
CA LEU A 10 0.28 -5.96 -18.52
C LEU A 10 -0.99 -5.43 -19.21
N GLY A 11 -1.39 -4.22 -18.81
CA GLY A 11 -2.62 -3.59 -19.28
C GLY A 11 -3.89 -4.32 -18.81
N PRO A 12 -5.04 -4.04 -19.44
CA PRO A 12 -6.34 -4.59 -19.02
C PRO A 12 -6.57 -6.05 -19.47
N LEU A 13 -5.78 -6.55 -20.42
CA LEU A 13 -6.04 -7.84 -21.09
C LEU A 13 -5.14 -8.98 -20.62
N VAL A 14 -3.98 -8.68 -20.00
CA VAL A 14 -3.01 -9.71 -19.63
C VAL A 14 -2.72 -9.61 -18.14
N HIS A 15 -2.99 -10.72 -17.45
CA HIS A 15 -2.61 -10.95 -16.08
C HIS A 15 -2.05 -12.35 -15.97
N PHE A 16 -0.85 -12.48 -15.41
CA PHE A 16 -0.29 -13.79 -15.10
C PHE A 16 0.42 -13.76 -13.75
N GLU A 17 0.44 -14.94 -13.15
CA GLU A 17 0.89 -15.17 -11.79
C GLU A 17 2.03 -16.17 -11.84
N VAL A 18 3.17 -15.80 -11.27
CA VAL A 18 4.37 -16.63 -11.19
C VAL A 18 4.53 -17.05 -9.74
N VAL A 19 4.40 -18.35 -9.49
CA VAL A 19 4.65 -18.96 -8.18
C VAL A 19 6.04 -19.56 -8.21
N GLY A 20 6.90 -19.10 -7.31
CA GLY A 20 8.25 -19.62 -7.16
C GLY A 20 8.59 -19.85 -5.70
N ASP A 21 9.57 -20.71 -5.47
CA ASP A 21 10.14 -20.90 -4.14
C ASP A 21 10.83 -19.60 -3.68
N SER A 22 10.74 -19.31 -2.39
CA SER A 22 11.48 -18.19 -1.80
C SER A 22 12.98 -18.33 -2.06
N CYS A 23 13.55 -17.38 -2.80
CA CYS A 23 15.00 -17.31 -3.00
C CYS A 23 15.69 -16.91 -1.69
N GLU A 24 16.36 -17.86 -1.03
CA GLU A 24 17.05 -17.61 0.24
C GLU A 24 18.07 -16.46 0.16
N GLU A 25 18.71 -16.29 -0.99
CA GLU A 25 19.73 -15.26 -1.20
C GLU A 25 19.13 -13.86 -1.17
N ILE A 26 17.96 -13.67 -1.81
CA ILE A 26 17.19 -12.42 -1.74
C ILE A 26 16.67 -12.21 -0.31
N SER A 27 16.10 -13.25 0.32
CA SER A 27 15.61 -13.15 1.69
C SER A 27 16.71 -12.78 2.69
N ARG A 28 17.93 -13.31 2.52
CA ARG A 28 19.10 -12.92 3.32
C ARG A 28 19.60 -11.50 3.01
N ALA A 29 19.61 -11.09 1.74
CA ALA A 29 20.02 -9.75 1.35
C ALA A 29 19.06 -8.67 1.87
N LEU A 30 17.76 -8.99 1.96
CA LEU A 30 16.73 -8.11 2.49
C LEU A 30 16.61 -8.16 4.02
N HIS A 31 17.20 -9.16 4.66
CA HIS A 31 17.21 -9.29 6.11
C HIS A 31 17.91 -8.08 6.74
N GLY A 32 17.22 -7.37 7.65
CA GLY A 32 17.73 -6.15 8.30
C GLY A 32 17.29 -4.83 7.67
N PHE A 33 16.72 -4.84 6.45
CA PHE A 33 16.11 -3.64 5.86
C PHE A 33 14.75 -3.29 6.48
N GLU A 34 14.19 -4.17 7.30
CA GLU A 34 12.92 -3.98 8.02
C GLU A 34 12.94 -2.72 8.89
N HIS A 35 14.05 -2.51 9.62
CA HIS A 35 14.20 -1.36 10.49
C HIS A 35 14.33 -0.06 9.69
N LEU A 36 15.02 -0.10 8.54
CA LEU A 36 15.13 1.05 7.64
C LEU A 36 13.77 1.40 7.04
N ASN A 37 13.04 0.42 6.51
CA ASN A 37 11.69 0.63 5.97
C ASN A 37 10.74 1.20 7.02
N LYS A 38 10.79 0.70 8.26
CA LYS A 38 9.99 1.24 9.36
C LYS A 38 10.36 2.68 9.67
N THR A 39 11.65 2.99 9.75
CA THR A 39 12.15 4.34 10.06
C THR A 39 11.76 5.34 8.98
N VAL A 40 11.95 4.97 7.71
CA VAL A 40 11.56 5.78 6.56
C VAL A 40 10.05 5.99 6.52
N GLY A 41 9.26 4.94 6.80
CA GLY A 41 7.81 5.04 6.93
C GLY A 41 7.38 6.04 8.00
N THR A 42 7.96 5.97 9.20
CA THR A 42 7.68 6.95 10.27
C THR A 42 8.04 8.37 9.86
N MET A 43 9.22 8.59 9.28
CA MET A 43 9.64 9.93 8.84
C MET A 43 8.69 10.53 7.80
N PHE A 44 8.21 9.73 6.84
CA PHE A 44 7.28 10.20 5.83
C PHE A 44 5.88 10.44 6.38
N SER A 45 5.39 9.62 7.31
CA SER A 45 4.13 9.87 8.02
C SER A 45 4.20 11.18 8.81
N ASP A 46 5.25 11.37 9.60
CA ASP A 46 5.46 12.60 10.38
C ASP A 46 5.55 13.83 9.48
N LEU A 47 6.20 13.70 8.32
CA LEU A 47 6.28 14.77 7.33
C LEU A 47 4.91 15.04 6.69
N ALA A 48 4.17 14.01 6.32
CA ALA A 48 2.84 14.14 5.74
C ALA A 48 1.86 14.84 6.69
N GLU A 49 1.87 14.48 7.98
CA GLU A 49 1.05 15.13 9.01
C GLU A 49 1.36 16.62 9.14
N ARG A 50 2.64 17.02 9.01
CA ARG A 50 3.06 18.41 9.12
C ARG A 50 2.78 19.24 7.87
N VAL A 51 2.94 18.65 6.69
CA VAL A 51 2.76 19.34 5.40
C VAL A 51 1.29 19.39 4.99
N TYR A 52 0.51 18.38 5.38
CA TYR A 52 -0.91 18.26 5.05
C TYR A 52 -1.77 17.99 6.30
N PRO A 53 -1.81 18.94 7.24
CA PRO A 53 -2.49 18.76 8.53
C PRO A 53 -4.02 18.56 8.42
N ASP A 54 -4.63 18.90 7.28
CA ASP A 54 -6.07 18.76 7.02
C ASP A 54 -6.42 17.57 6.11
N LEU A 55 -5.49 16.64 5.82
CA LEU A 55 -5.78 15.46 4.99
C LEU A 55 -6.90 14.58 5.55
N GLU A 56 -7.05 14.51 6.88
CA GLU A 56 -8.18 13.81 7.51
C GLU A 56 -9.53 14.49 7.19
N LYS A 57 -9.57 15.83 7.14
CA LYS A 57 -10.78 16.56 6.72
C LYS A 57 -11.09 16.38 5.23
N ALA A 58 -10.05 16.25 4.39
CA ALA A 58 -10.21 15.97 2.97
C ALA A 58 -10.68 14.53 2.70
N ALA A 59 -10.24 13.56 3.50
CA ALA A 59 -10.69 12.17 3.42
C ALA A 59 -12.17 12.03 3.83
N GLU A 60 -12.65 12.79 4.82
CA GLU A 60 -14.07 12.83 5.17
C GLU A 60 -14.94 13.55 4.12
N ALA A 61 -14.40 14.56 3.43
CA ALA A 61 -15.07 15.24 2.31
C ALA A 61 -15.18 14.37 1.04
N GLY A 62 -14.41 13.28 0.95
CA GLY A 62 -14.42 12.33 -0.16
C GLY A 62 -15.34 11.12 0.03
N LYS A 63 -15.98 10.94 1.19
CA LYS A 63 -17.06 9.94 1.31
C LYS A 63 -18.23 10.39 0.44
N PRO A 64 -18.71 9.58 -0.52
CA PRO A 64 -19.94 9.89 -1.24
C PRO A 64 -21.03 10.11 -0.20
N ARG A 65 -21.63 11.30 -0.19
CA ARG A 65 -22.89 11.52 0.52
C ARG A 65 -23.90 10.58 -0.13
N GLU A 66 -24.25 9.50 0.57
CA GLU A 66 -25.38 8.67 0.21
C GLU A 66 -26.59 9.61 0.14
N SER A 67 -27.07 9.88 -1.08
CA SER A 67 -28.27 10.67 -1.31
C SER A 67 -29.46 9.89 -0.80
N GLY A 68 -29.86 10.16 0.43
CA GLY A 68 -31.19 9.85 0.94
C GLY A 68 -32.17 10.92 0.48
N GLU A 69 -32.62 10.82 -0.77
CA GLU A 69 -33.89 11.39 -1.22
C GLU A 69 -35.02 10.67 -0.49
N SER A 70 -35.90 11.42 0.20
CA SER A 70 -37.35 11.26 0.08
C SER A 70 -38.07 12.27 0.96
N ALA A 71 -38.90 13.06 0.29
CA ALA A 71 -39.88 13.96 0.85
C ALA A 71 -40.88 13.24 1.78
N SER A 72 -41.33 13.95 2.82
CA SER A 72 -42.74 14.05 3.25
C SER A 72 -42.87 15.16 4.29
#